data_AF-A0A242AN41-F1
#
_entry.id   AF-A0A242AN41-F1
#
_cell.length_a   1.000
_cell.length_b   1.000
_cell.length_c   1.000
_cell.angle_alpha   90.00
_cell.angle_beta   90.00
_cell.angle_gamma   90.00
#
_symmetry.space_group_name_H-M   'P 1'
#
loop_
_entity.id
_entity.type
_entity.pdbx_description
1 polymer ?
#
loop_
_entity_poly.entity_id
_entity_poly.type
_entity_poly.pdbx_seq_one_letter_code
_entity_poly.pdbx_strand_id
1 'polypeptide(L)'
;MKVSSKYILRGVTSIKEIVNIEKLYENVEFNGEYFRFRFNNIRDSIRPKKEYVTNQKELYAGVLFEIGRLLKDHANLFPRDIQRALNNSSIIR
;
A
#
# COMPACT_ATOMS: atom_id res chain seq x y z
N MET A 1 -39.21 -4.19 29.18
CA MET A 1 -39.38 -3.26 28.04
C MET A 1 -38.87 -1.89 28.47
N LYS A 2 -38.01 -1.15 27.80
CA LYS A 2 -37.33 -1.23 26.48
C LYS A 2 -35.96 -0.58 26.69
N VAL A 3 -34.87 -1.29 26.36
CA VAL A 3 -33.55 -0.67 26.22
C VAL A 3 -33.52 -0.04 24.82
N SER A 4 -33.46 1.29 24.75
CA SER A 4 -33.52 2.04 23.49
C SER A 4 -32.12 2.15 22.87
N SER A 5 -31.99 1.53 21.70
CA SER A 5 -30.87 1.55 20.76
C SER A 5 -30.33 2.95 20.46
N LYS A 6 -29.29 3.39 21.19
CA LYS A 6 -28.38 4.45 20.71
C LYS A 6 -27.18 3.77 20.08
N TYR A 7 -27.29 3.62 18.76
CA TYR A 7 -26.30 3.14 17.80
C TYR A 7 -24.84 3.20 18.28
N ILE A 8 -24.35 2.06 18.76
CA ILE A 8 -22.93 1.77 18.85
C ILE A 8 -22.47 1.57 17.41
N LEU A 9 -21.94 2.61 16.77
CA LEU A 9 -21.22 2.48 15.50
C LEU A 9 -19.90 1.74 15.76
N ARG A 10 -19.99 0.42 15.94
CA ARG A 10 -18.86 -0.52 15.83
C ARG A 10 -18.45 -0.60 14.37
N GLY A 11 -17.62 0.35 13.97
CA GLY A 11 -16.84 0.31 12.74
C GLY A 11 -15.39 0.67 13.06
N VAL A 12 -14.81 0.03 14.08
CA VAL A 12 -13.39 0.20 14.41
C VAL A 12 -12.61 -0.58 13.36
N THR A 13 -12.22 0.08 12.28
CA THR A 13 -11.29 -0.53 11.32
C THR A 13 -10.04 -0.92 12.11
N SER A 14 -9.53 -2.14 11.94
CA SER A 14 -8.28 -2.60 12.59
C SER A 14 -7.02 -1.98 11.98
N ILE A 15 -7.18 -1.05 11.05
CA ILE A 15 -6.09 -0.35 10.37
C ILE A 15 -5.49 0.65 11.35
N LYS A 16 -4.29 0.34 11.83
CA LYS A 16 -3.52 1.21 12.74
C LYS A 16 -2.90 2.41 12.03
N GLU A 17 -2.51 2.24 10.76
CA GLU A 17 -1.75 3.23 10.01
C GLU A 17 -1.98 3.06 8.50
N ILE A 18 -1.93 4.18 7.76
CA ILE A 18 -1.93 4.21 6.30
C ILE A 18 -0.65 4.92 5.85
N VAL A 19 0.22 4.19 5.17
CA VAL A 19 1.47 4.72 4.63
C VAL A 19 1.32 4.90 3.11
N ASN A 20 1.57 6.11 2.61
CA ASN A 20 1.64 6.34 1.17
C ASN A 20 2.99 5.84 0.63
N ILE A 21 2.94 4.76 -0.15
CA ILE A 21 4.11 4.12 -0.78
C ILE A 21 4.28 4.48 -2.26
N GLU A 22 3.50 5.42 -2.80
CA GLU A 22 3.44 5.71 -4.24
C GLU A 22 4.82 6.04 -4.85
N LYS A 23 5.69 6.73 -4.09
CA LYS A 23 7.07 7.02 -4.50
C LYS A 23 7.92 5.76 -4.73
N LEU A 24 7.56 4.64 -4.12
CA LEU A 24 8.25 3.37 -4.35
C LEU A 24 7.96 2.81 -5.75
N TYR A 25 6.81 3.10 -6.34
CA TYR A 25 6.45 2.63 -7.68
C TYR A 25 7.38 3.12 -8.80
N GLU A 26 8.06 4.24 -8.58
CA GLU A 26 9.04 4.79 -9.53
C GLU A 26 10.42 4.14 -9.40
N ASN A 27 10.72 3.60 -8.21
CA ASN A 27 12.07 3.19 -7.83
C ASN A 27 12.17 1.68 -7.57
N VAL A 28 11.05 0.95 -7.51
CA VAL A 28 10.97 -0.47 -7.18
C VAL A 28 10.11 -1.18 -8.21
N GLU A 29 10.59 -2.33 -8.66
CA GLU A 29 9.90 -3.20 -9.63
C GLU A 29 9.89 -4.63 -9.13
N PHE A 30 8.75 -5.30 -9.21
CA PHE A 30 8.61 -6.70 -8.85
C PHE A 30 8.19 -7.53 -10.07
N ASN A 31 8.91 -8.64 -10.34
CA ASN A 31 8.67 -9.49 -11.51
C ASN A 31 8.13 -10.89 -11.17
N GLY A 32 7.78 -11.16 -9.90
CA GLY A 32 7.37 -12.48 -9.44
C GLY A 32 8.47 -13.28 -8.73
N GLU A 33 9.75 -12.95 -8.97
CA GLU A 33 10.90 -13.68 -8.37
C GLU A 33 11.74 -12.79 -7.46
N TYR A 34 11.89 -11.52 -7.79
CA TYR A 34 12.69 -10.58 -7.03
C TYR A 34 12.16 -9.15 -7.11
N PHE A 35 12.52 -8.34 -6.12
CA PHE A 35 12.40 -6.90 -6.16
C PHE A 35 13.67 -6.29 -6.72
N ARG A 36 13.52 -5.37 -7.69
CA ARG A 36 14.60 -4.58 -8.26
C ARG A 36 14.48 -3.14 -7.78
N PHE A 37 15.51 -2.66 -7.07
CA PHE A 37 15.57 -1.29 -6.54
C PHE A 37 16.46 -0.40 -7.41
N ARG A 38 15.96 0.78 -7.76
CA ARG A 38 16.60 1.79 -8.62
C ARG A 38 16.59 3.16 -7.92
N PHE A 39 17.27 3.28 -6.78
CA PHE A 39 17.38 4.56 -6.08
C PHE A 39 18.49 5.42 -6.70
N ASN A 40 18.13 6.62 -7.16
CA ASN A 40 19.04 7.47 -7.95
C ASN A 40 20.05 8.30 -7.15
N ASN A 41 20.11 8.20 -5.82
CA ASN A 41 21.05 8.99 -5.02
C ASN A 41 21.69 8.14 -3.93
N ILE A 42 23.00 7.93 -4.08
CA ILE A 42 24.08 8.05 -3.09
C ILE A 42 25.20 7.13 -3.58
N ARG A 43 26.19 7.73 -4.26
CA ARG A 43 27.64 7.42 -4.42
C ARG A 43 28.17 5.97 -4.53
N ASP A 44 27.43 4.92 -4.21
CA ASP A 44 27.79 3.52 -4.39
C ASP A 44 27.10 2.94 -5.62
N SER A 45 27.46 3.50 -6.78
CA SER A 45 27.33 2.86 -8.08
C SER A 45 27.79 1.40 -7.99
N ILE A 46 27.07 0.39 -8.48
CA ILE A 46 27.19 -0.03 -9.89
C ILE A 46 26.03 -0.93 -10.36
N ARG A 47 25.07 -1.39 -9.53
CA ARG A 47 23.94 -2.22 -10.03
C ARG A 47 22.62 -1.97 -9.30
N PRO A 48 21.47 -2.08 -10.00
CA PRO A 48 20.20 -2.20 -9.31
C PRO A 48 20.26 -3.38 -8.33
N LYS A 49 19.94 -3.11 -7.06
CA LYS A 49 19.90 -4.16 -6.03
C LYS A 49 18.74 -5.08 -6.36
N LYS A 50 19.00 -6.39 -6.42
CA LYS A 50 17.97 -7.42 -6.50
C LYS A 50 17.83 -8.09 -5.14
N GLU A 51 16.60 -8.17 -4.64
CA GLU A 51 16.26 -8.99 -3.48
C GLU A 51 15.31 -10.08 -3.92
N TYR A 52 15.79 -11.32 -3.88
CA TYR A 52 15.01 -12.49 -4.27
C TYR A 52 13.99 -12.83 -3.19
N VAL A 53 12.79 -13.19 -3.64
CA VAL A 53 11.73 -13.71 -2.78
C VAL A 53 12.17 -15.06 -2.21
N THR A 54 12.12 -15.18 -0.90
CA THR A 54 12.51 -16.38 -0.15
C THR A 54 11.33 -17.13 0.43
N ASN A 55 10.16 -16.48 0.50
CA ASN A 55 8.97 -17.05 1.10
C ASN A 55 7.68 -16.52 0.47
N GLN A 56 6.58 -17.23 0.75
CA GLN A 56 5.27 -16.93 0.19
C GLN A 56 4.71 -15.56 0.64
N LYS A 57 5.10 -15.06 1.81
CA LYS A 57 4.66 -13.74 2.28
C LYS A 57 5.30 -12.62 1.45
N GLU A 58 6.58 -12.75 1.13
CA GLU A 58 7.29 -11.83 0.23
C GLU A 58 6.69 -11.85 -1.18
N LEU A 59 6.34 -13.04 -1.70
CA LEU A 59 5.61 -13.16 -2.96
C LEU A 59 4.28 -12.39 -2.91
N TYR A 60 3.47 -12.60 -1.88
CA TYR A 60 2.19 -11.90 -1.72
C TYR A 60 2.36 -10.38 -1.57
N ALA A 61 3.39 -9.94 -0.84
CA ALA A 61 3.71 -8.52 -0.73
C ALA A 61 4.06 -7.93 -2.10
N GLY A 62 4.86 -8.63 -2.91
CA GLY A 62 5.20 -8.20 -4.27
C GLY A 62 4.00 -8.15 -5.21
N VAL A 63 3.11 -9.15 -5.16
CA VAL A 63 1.88 -9.15 -5.95
C VAL A 63 0.98 -7.97 -5.55
N LEU A 64 0.78 -7.72 -4.26
CA LEU A 64 0.00 -6.58 -3.78
C LEU A 64 0.63 -5.24 -4.17
N PHE A 65 1.96 -5.16 -4.15
CA PHE A 65 2.71 -3.99 -4.61
C PHE A 65 2.43 -3.69 -6.10
N GLU A 66 2.51 -4.69 -6.97
CA GLU A 66 2.23 -4.53 -8.41
C GLU A 66 0.76 -4.21 -8.69
N ILE A 67 -0.18 -4.83 -7.97
CA ILE A 67 -1.61 -4.47 -8.04
C ILE A 67 -1.80 -3.00 -7.68
N GLY A 68 -1.20 -2.54 -6.58
CA GLY A 68 -1.25 -1.13 -6.17
C GLY A 68 -0.66 -0.20 -7.22
N ARG A 69 0.50 -0.56 -7.80
CA ARG A 69 1.16 0.21 -8.87
C ARG A 69 0.27 0.37 -10.10
N LEU A 70 -0.37 -0.72 -10.54
CA LEU A 70 -1.26 -0.73 -11.71
C LEU A 70 -2.54 0.07 -11.47
N LEU A 71 -3.03 0.11 -10.23
CA LEU A 71 -4.28 0.76 -9.87
C LEU A 71 -4.10 2.18 -9.31
N LYS A 72 -2.88 2.71 -9.21
CA LYS A 72 -2.60 4.00 -8.55
C LYS A 72 -3.41 5.17 -9.14
N ASP A 73 -3.58 5.17 -10.46
CA ASP A 73 -4.31 6.21 -11.20
C ASP A 73 -5.82 5.88 -11.35
N HIS A 74 -6.26 4.77 -10.74
CA HIS A 74 -7.61 4.22 -10.80
C HIS A 74 -8.23 4.08 -9.41
N ALA A 75 -8.04 5.08 -8.53
CA ALA A 75 -8.56 5.08 -7.16
C ALA A 75 -10.09 4.88 -7.07
N ASN A 76 -10.82 5.20 -8.14
CA ASN A 76 -12.26 4.94 -8.26
C ASN A 76 -12.64 3.44 -8.25
N LEU A 77 -11.69 2.55 -8.56
CA LEU A 77 -11.89 1.10 -8.50
C LEU A 77 -11.74 0.55 -7.07
N PHE A 78 -11.17 1.33 -6.14
CA PHE A 78 -11.00 0.87 -4.76
C PHE A 78 -12.33 0.84 -3.99
N PRO A 79 -12.49 -0.08 -3.02
CA PRO A 79 -13.63 -0.06 -2.11
C PRO A 79 -13.87 1.31 -1.46
N ARG A 80 -15.13 1.69 -1.27
CA ARG A 80 -15.53 3.01 -0.73
C ARG A 80 -14.86 3.36 0.60
N ASP A 81 -14.61 2.38 1.45
CA ASP A 81 -13.98 2.61 2.75
C ASP A 81 -12.51 3.05 2.60
N ILE A 82 -11.79 2.52 1.59
CA ILE A 82 -10.43 2.95 1.24
C ILE A 82 -10.46 4.36 0.64
N GLN A 83 -11.40 4.62 -0.28
CA GLN A 83 -11.57 5.96 -0.87
C GLN A 83 -11.82 7.03 0.22
N ARG A 84 -12.67 6.73 1.21
CA ARG A 84 -12.93 7.61 2.36
C ARG A 84 -11.67 7.84 3.20
N ALA A 85 -10.89 6.79 3.45
CA ALA A 85 -9.66 6.90 4.22
C ALA A 85 -8.60 7.78 3.52
N LEU A 86 -8.47 7.68 2.19
CA LEU A 86 -7.60 8.53 1.40
C LEU A 86 -8.00 10.01 1.51
N ASN A 87 -9.31 10.33 1.40
CA ASN A 87 -9.82 11.70 1.51
C ASN A 87 -9.65 12.30 2.92
N ASN A 88 -9.69 11.47 3.96
CA ASN A 88 -9.46 11.92 5.34
C ASN A 88 -7.97 12.22 5.60
N SER A 89 -7.05 11.51 4.95
CA SER A 89 -5.61 11.75 5.09
C SER A 89 -5.16 13.12 4.54
N SER A 90 -5.91 13.71 3.60
CA SER A 90 -5.68 15.08 3.10
C SER A 90 -6.17 16.19 4.03
N ILE A 91 -6.93 15.87 5.09
CA ILE A 91 -7.46 16.86 6.04
C ILE A 91 -6.47 17.11 7.20
N ILE A 92 -5.46 16.25 7.38
CA ILE A 92 -4.50 16.30 8.50
C ILE A 92 -3.10 16.73 8.00
N ARG A 93 -3.03 17.68 7.07
CA ARG A 93 -1.76 18.34 6.69
C ARG A 93 -1.78 19.81 7.06
#